data_AF-A0A832LIR2-F1
#
_entry.id   AF-A0A832LIR2-F1
#
_cell.length_a   1.000
_cell.length_b   1.000
_cell.length_c   1.000
_cell.angle_alpha   90.00
_cell.angle_beta   90.00
_cell.angle_gamma   90.00
#
_symmetry.space_group_name_H-M   'P 1'
#
loop_
_entity.id
_entity.type
_entity.pdbx_description
1 polymer ?
#
loop_
_entity_poly.entity_id
_entity_poly.type
_entity_poly.pdbx_seq_one_letter_code
_entity_poly.pdbx_strand_id
1 'polypeptide(L)'
;MLVLLAGLWGFFAGSALLIGAIIGYFFRMPKRLVASIMAFGAGVLISAIAFELMDEAYKLRGFLHVTLGFISGAVIFTGVNVYLARKGGKHRKRSGDYMLECDSLAIAVGSVLDGIPESIAIGLTMIEGGVVSMATVIAIFLSNIPEGLSSSVGMKKSGWKAISIFGLWLFVAFCTAMASLAGYTLFNNLPKGLIATNMALAAGAILAMLVDTMIPEAFSETHELAGLITVLGFIVSFILSKI
;
A
#
# COMPACT_ATOMS: atom_id res chain seq x y z
N MET A 1 -19.81 10.76 -12.60
CA MET A 1 -20.17 9.69 -11.64
C MET A 1 -18.97 8.77 -11.35
N LEU A 2 -18.36 8.12 -12.35
CA LEU A 2 -17.23 7.20 -12.16
C LEU A 2 -15.98 7.85 -11.51
N VAL A 3 -15.68 9.11 -11.84
CA VAL A 3 -14.56 9.87 -11.22
C VAL A 3 -14.72 9.98 -9.71
N LEU A 4 -15.93 10.31 -9.24
CA LEU A 4 -16.22 10.42 -7.82
C LEU A 4 -16.15 9.04 -7.14
N LEU A 5 -16.64 8.00 -7.82
CA LEU A 5 -16.55 6.61 -7.34
C LEU A 5 -15.10 6.15 -7.19
N ALA A 6 -14.20 6.49 -8.11
CA ALA A 6 -12.77 6.20 -7.98
C ALA A 6 -12.17 6.85 -6.73
N GLY A 7 -12.49 8.13 -6.49
CA GLY A 7 -12.08 8.82 -5.26
C GLY A 7 -12.65 8.17 -4.00
N LEU A 8 -13.92 7.75 -4.02
CA LEU A 8 -14.58 7.08 -2.90
C LEU A 8 -13.97 5.71 -2.60
N TRP A 9 -13.62 4.92 -3.62
CA TRP A 9 -12.92 3.64 -3.42
C TRP A 9 -11.51 3.83 -2.87
N GLY A 10 -10.78 4.86 -3.33
CA GLY A 10 -9.48 5.22 -2.75
C GLY A 10 -9.58 5.69 -1.30
N PHE A 11 -10.64 6.44 -0.97
CA PHE A 11 -10.92 6.84 0.42
C PHE A 11 -11.30 5.64 1.28
N PHE A 12 -12.14 4.74 0.77
CA PHE A 12 -12.53 3.51 1.46
C PHE A 12 -11.31 2.66 1.79
N ALA A 13 -10.45 2.39 0.80
CA ALA A 13 -9.19 1.69 1.00
C ALA A 13 -8.25 2.41 1.98
N GLY A 14 -8.16 3.75 1.92
CA GLY A 14 -7.37 4.55 2.86
C GLY A 14 -7.95 4.60 4.28
N SER A 15 -9.26 4.45 4.45
CA SER A 15 -9.91 4.46 5.76
C SER A 15 -9.49 3.29 6.65
N ALA A 16 -9.01 2.20 6.05
CA ALA A 16 -8.36 1.09 6.77
C ALA A 16 -7.17 1.55 7.62
N LEU A 17 -6.41 2.56 7.18
CA LEU A 17 -5.31 3.13 7.96
C LEU A 17 -5.81 3.74 9.26
N LEU A 18 -6.95 4.44 9.22
CA LEU A 18 -7.60 5.00 10.41
C LEU A 18 -8.11 3.89 11.34
N ILE A 19 -8.70 2.83 10.79
CA ILE A 19 -9.15 1.67 11.58
C ILE A 19 -7.95 1.02 12.29
N GLY A 20 -6.87 0.76 11.54
CA GLY A 20 -5.62 0.26 12.09
C GLY A 20 -5.08 1.17 13.19
N ALA A 21 -5.07 2.49 12.95
CA ALA A 21 -4.62 3.48 13.92
C ALA A 21 -5.44 3.50 15.21
N ILE A 22 -6.77 3.39 15.12
CA ILE A 22 -7.66 3.30 16.28
C ILE A 22 -7.30 2.05 17.08
N ILE A 23 -7.16 0.90 16.41
CA ILE A 23 -6.81 -0.36 17.06
C ILE A 23 -5.44 -0.24 17.75
N GLY A 24 -4.41 0.24 17.04
CA GLY A 24 -3.05 0.38 17.57
C GLY A 24 -2.93 1.43 18.67
N TYR A 25 -3.76 2.47 18.65
CA TYR A 25 -3.74 3.52 19.67
C TYR A 25 -4.44 3.08 20.97
N PHE A 26 -5.61 2.45 20.88
CA PHE A 26 -6.40 2.09 22.07
C PHE A 26 -6.02 0.73 22.66
N PHE A 27 -5.62 -0.24 21.84
CA PHE A 27 -5.29 -1.59 22.29
C PHE A 27 -3.78 -1.79 22.41
N ARG A 28 -3.33 -2.37 23.53
CA ARG A 28 -1.94 -2.78 23.70
C ARG A 28 -1.70 -4.10 22.97
N MET A 29 -1.19 -4.02 21.75
CA MET A 29 -0.86 -5.21 20.97
C MET A 29 0.60 -5.65 21.18
N PRO A 30 0.86 -6.96 21.35
CA PRO A 30 2.23 -7.47 21.41
C PRO A 30 2.92 -7.32 20.04
N LYS A 31 4.23 -7.00 20.04
CA LYS A 31 5.00 -6.74 18.81
C LYS A 31 4.87 -7.89 17.78
N ARG A 32 4.87 -9.14 18.24
CA ARG A 32 4.66 -10.34 17.41
C ARG A 32 3.31 -10.35 16.68
N LEU A 33 2.23 -9.89 17.31
CA LEU A 33 0.92 -9.84 16.67
C LEU A 33 0.89 -8.77 15.58
N VAL A 34 1.45 -7.59 15.86
CA VAL A 34 1.59 -6.52 14.86
C VAL A 34 2.36 -7.02 13.64
N ALA A 35 3.51 -7.65 13.85
CA ALA A 35 4.32 -8.20 12.77
C ALA A 35 3.64 -9.36 12.04
N SER A 36 2.80 -10.16 12.71
CA SER A 36 1.98 -11.20 12.07
C SER A 36 0.92 -10.58 11.15
N ILE A 37 0.25 -9.52 11.61
CA ILE A 37 -0.73 -8.78 10.81
C ILE A 37 -0.04 -8.13 9.59
N MET A 38 1.17 -7.58 9.75
CA MET A 38 2.00 -7.09 8.64
C MET A 38 2.35 -8.20 7.64
N ALA A 39 2.78 -9.38 8.12
CA ALA A 39 3.10 -10.52 7.27
C ALA A 39 1.89 -10.96 6.41
N PHE A 40 0.70 -10.99 7.02
CA PHE A 40 -0.55 -11.31 6.35
C PHE A 40 -0.88 -10.27 5.27
N GLY A 41 -0.80 -8.98 5.61
CA GLY A 41 -1.04 -7.88 4.66
C GLY A 41 -0.09 -7.91 3.47
N ALA A 42 1.19 -8.24 3.69
CA ALA A 42 2.15 -8.40 2.60
C ALA A 42 1.74 -9.53 1.64
N GLY A 43 1.25 -10.65 2.16
CA GLY A 43 0.74 -11.76 1.35
C GLY A 43 -0.47 -11.37 0.50
N VAL A 44 -1.40 -10.64 1.10
CA VAL A 44 -2.59 -10.10 0.44
C VAL A 44 -2.21 -9.21 -0.74
N LEU A 45 -1.25 -8.29 -0.56
CA LEU A 45 -0.79 -7.42 -1.64
C LEU A 45 -0.01 -8.17 -2.72
N ILE A 46 0.80 -9.17 -2.38
CA ILE A 46 1.49 -10.02 -3.38
C ILE A 46 0.47 -10.68 -4.31
N SER A 47 -0.64 -11.19 -3.76
CA SER A 47 -1.73 -11.76 -4.56
C SER A 47 -2.36 -10.72 -5.49
N ALA A 48 -2.71 -9.54 -4.98
CA ALA A 48 -3.29 -8.47 -5.80
C ALA A 48 -2.35 -7.99 -6.92
N ILE A 49 -1.05 -7.84 -6.62
CA ILE A 49 -0.01 -7.52 -7.61
C ILE A 49 0.00 -8.56 -8.72
N ALA A 50 0.00 -9.85 -8.37
CA ALA A 50 0.12 -10.94 -9.33
C ALA A 50 -1.13 -11.06 -10.22
N PHE A 51 -2.32 -11.07 -9.64
CA PHE A 51 -3.54 -11.45 -10.36
C PHE A 51 -4.41 -10.28 -10.80
N GLU A 52 -4.44 -9.19 -10.05
CA GLU A 52 -5.33 -8.07 -10.36
C GLU A 52 -4.63 -6.94 -11.11
N LEU A 53 -3.29 -6.86 -11.02
CA LEU A 53 -2.50 -5.86 -11.74
C LEU A 53 -1.68 -6.47 -12.86
N MET A 54 -0.82 -7.44 -12.57
CA MET A 54 0.11 -7.99 -13.57
C MET A 54 -0.60 -8.86 -14.61
N ASP A 55 -1.47 -9.79 -14.18
CA ASP A 55 -2.23 -10.64 -15.10
C ASP A 55 -3.19 -9.81 -15.97
N GLU A 56 -3.89 -8.83 -15.41
CA GLU A 56 -4.78 -7.94 -16.16
C GLU A 56 -4.01 -7.01 -17.13
N ALA A 57 -2.89 -6.42 -16.69
CA ALA A 57 -2.03 -5.65 -17.59
C ALA A 57 -1.49 -6.50 -18.75
N TYR A 58 -1.19 -7.77 -18.50
CA TYR A 58 -0.75 -8.72 -19.52
C TYR A 58 -1.86 -9.04 -20.52
N LYS A 59 -3.07 -9.33 -20.05
CA LYS A 59 -4.25 -9.56 -20.91
C LYS A 59 -4.55 -8.33 -21.78
N LEU A 60 -4.35 -7.13 -21.22
CA LEU A 60 -4.56 -5.87 -21.93
C LEU A 60 -3.61 -5.68 -23.12
N ARG A 61 -2.30 -5.85 -22.93
CA ARG A 61 -1.32 -5.50 -24.00
C ARG A 61 0.02 -6.24 -24.05
N GLY A 62 0.09 -7.44 -23.45
CA GLY A 62 1.20 -8.38 -23.59
C GLY A 62 2.50 -7.94 -22.92
N PHE A 63 3.55 -8.76 -23.06
CA PHE A 63 4.78 -8.67 -22.26
C PHE A 63 5.51 -7.32 -22.30
N LEU A 64 5.56 -6.64 -23.45
CA LEU A 64 6.36 -5.43 -23.61
C LEU A 64 5.90 -4.31 -22.67
N HIS A 65 4.60 -4.01 -22.66
CA HIS A 65 4.02 -2.94 -21.84
C HIS A 65 4.12 -3.29 -20.34
N VAL A 66 3.84 -4.54 -19.99
CA VAL A 66 3.93 -5.03 -18.62
C VAL A 66 5.35 -4.92 -18.08
N THR A 67 6.33 -5.42 -18.82
CA THR A 67 7.74 -5.43 -18.37
C THR A 67 8.27 -4.02 -18.21
N LEU A 68 8.02 -3.14 -19.19
CA LEU A 68 8.45 -1.74 -19.13
C LEU A 68 7.79 -1.00 -17.96
N GLY A 69 6.47 -1.16 -17.80
CA GLY A 69 5.72 -0.56 -16.69
C GLY A 69 6.26 -1.02 -15.35
N PHE A 70 6.33 -2.34 -15.14
CA PHE A 70 6.75 -2.96 -13.89
C PHE A 70 8.15 -2.53 -13.44
N ILE A 71 9.14 -2.61 -14.32
CA ILE A 71 10.51 -2.17 -14.01
C ILE A 71 10.54 -0.66 -13.74
N SER A 72 9.85 0.14 -14.56
CA SER A 72 9.81 1.59 -14.38
C SER A 72 9.18 1.98 -13.05
N GLY A 73 8.11 1.30 -12.62
CA GLY A 73 7.45 1.53 -11.34
C GLY A 73 8.37 1.27 -10.16
N ALA A 74 9.06 0.13 -10.16
CA ALA A 74 10.06 -0.19 -9.15
C ALA A 74 11.19 0.87 -9.12
N VAL A 75 11.73 1.23 -10.29
CA VAL A 75 12.80 2.25 -10.40
C VAL A 75 12.35 3.62 -9.90
N ILE A 76 11.14 4.07 -10.26
CA ILE A 76 10.60 5.36 -9.81
C ILE A 76 10.43 5.35 -8.30
N PHE A 77 9.79 4.31 -7.74
CA PHE A 77 9.57 4.19 -6.31
C PHE A 77 10.89 4.16 -5.54
N THR A 78 11.84 3.32 -5.96
CA THR A 78 13.18 3.25 -5.36
C THR A 78 13.92 4.59 -5.50
N GLY A 79 13.83 5.26 -6.64
CA GLY A 79 14.45 6.56 -6.88
C GLY A 79 13.92 7.64 -5.92
N VAL A 80 12.60 7.69 -5.73
CA VAL A 80 11.95 8.57 -4.75
C VAL A 80 12.40 8.22 -3.33
N ASN A 81 12.45 6.93 -2.98
CA ASN A 81 12.93 6.48 -1.67
C ASN A 81 14.38 6.88 -1.41
N VAL A 82 15.27 6.70 -2.39
CA VAL A 82 16.68 7.09 -2.30
C VAL A 82 16.83 8.60 -2.17
N TYR A 83 16.08 9.38 -2.95
CA TYR A 83 16.10 10.84 -2.85
C TYR A 83 15.68 11.33 -1.47
N LEU A 84 14.62 10.77 -0.90
CA LEU A 84 14.19 11.11 0.46
C LEU A 84 15.17 10.63 1.54
N ALA A 85 15.75 9.44 1.37
CA ALA A 85 16.75 8.92 2.29
C ALA A 85 17.99 9.84 2.36
N ARG A 86 18.40 10.44 1.24
CA ARG A 86 19.51 11.41 1.19
C ARG A 86 19.19 12.74 1.87
N LYS A 87 17.91 13.12 2.01
CA LYS A 87 17.46 14.31 2.73
C LYS A 87 17.20 14.07 4.23
N GLY A 88 17.65 12.95 4.79
CA GLY A 88 17.49 12.61 6.21
C GLY A 88 16.39 11.58 6.51
N GLY A 89 15.65 11.11 5.50
CA GLY A 89 14.56 10.13 5.67
C GLY A 89 15.00 8.66 5.83
N LYS A 90 16.26 8.39 6.18
CA LYS A 90 16.88 7.05 6.15
C LYS A 90 16.22 6.01 7.07
N HIS A 91 15.50 6.43 8.11
CA HIS A 91 14.88 5.52 9.11
C HIS A 91 13.36 5.63 9.19
N ARG A 92 12.72 6.31 8.22
CA ARG A 92 11.30 6.70 8.26
C ARG A 92 10.24 5.58 8.30
N LYS A 93 10.65 4.31 8.18
CA LYS A 93 9.76 3.15 7.98
C LYS A 93 10.01 1.95 8.91
N ARG A 94 10.78 2.12 10.00
CA ARG A 94 11.06 1.02 10.94
C ARG A 94 10.47 1.31 12.32
N SER A 95 9.57 0.44 12.76
CA SER A 95 8.90 0.51 14.08
C SER A 95 9.70 -0.11 15.25
N GLY A 96 10.94 -0.54 15.02
CA GLY A 96 11.81 -1.20 16.02
C GLY A 96 12.58 -0.23 16.94
N ASP A 97 13.26 -0.75 17.95
CA ASP A 97 13.90 -0.03 19.09
C ASP A 97 14.99 1.01 18.72
N TYR A 98 15.26 1.25 17.43
CA TYR A 98 16.19 2.27 16.92
C TYR A 98 15.49 3.62 16.62
N MET A 99 14.45 3.96 17.39
CA MET A 99 13.48 5.03 17.08
C MET A 99 13.64 6.30 17.94
N LEU A 100 14.86 6.65 18.36
CA LEU A 100 15.04 7.83 19.24
C LEU A 100 15.01 9.19 18.50
N GLU A 101 15.14 9.24 17.17
CA GLU A 101 15.16 10.51 16.43
C GLU A 101 14.51 10.40 15.03
N CYS A 102 13.35 9.77 14.91
CA CYS A 102 12.61 9.82 13.63
C CYS A 102 11.65 11.01 13.62
N ASP A 103 11.95 12.00 12.77
CA ASP A 103 11.13 13.17 12.58
C ASP A 103 9.72 12.79 12.14
N SER A 104 8.74 13.44 12.75
CA SER A 104 7.33 13.21 12.55
C SER A 104 6.89 13.27 11.08
N LEU A 105 7.56 14.15 10.35
CA LEU A 105 7.36 14.42 8.94
C LEU A 105 7.83 13.23 8.06
N ALA A 106 8.83 12.49 8.52
CA ALA A 106 9.39 11.38 7.76
C ALA A 106 8.42 10.19 7.66
N ILE A 107 7.73 9.86 8.77
CA ILE A 107 6.71 8.80 8.80
C ILE A 107 5.52 9.20 7.94
N ALA A 108 5.06 10.45 8.05
CA ALA A 108 3.98 10.98 7.23
C ALA A 108 4.28 10.89 5.72
N VAL A 109 5.48 11.33 5.32
CA VAL A 109 5.94 11.23 3.93
C VAL A 109 6.14 9.78 3.49
N GLY A 110 6.54 8.89 4.41
CA GLY A 110 6.56 7.43 4.22
C GLY A 110 5.22 6.88 3.79
N SER A 111 4.20 7.03 4.65
CA SER A 111 2.88 6.46 4.43
C SER A 111 2.15 7.07 3.23
N VAL A 112 2.32 8.38 2.95
CA VAL A 112 1.77 8.98 1.72
C VAL A 112 2.40 8.34 0.48
N LEU A 113 3.72 8.12 0.47
CA LEU A 113 4.39 7.54 -0.67
C LEU A 113 4.03 6.07 -0.90
N ASP A 114 3.71 5.34 0.16
CA ASP A 114 3.32 3.94 0.08
C ASP A 114 1.87 3.81 -0.40
N GLY A 115 0.99 4.69 0.07
CA GLY A 115 -0.41 4.72 -0.36
C GLY A 115 -0.64 5.24 -1.79
N ILE A 116 0.28 6.01 -2.39
CA ILE A 116 0.10 6.55 -3.75
C ILE A 116 0.05 5.42 -4.81
N PRO A 117 1.03 4.51 -4.92
CA PRO A 117 0.98 3.39 -5.86
C PRO A 117 -0.29 2.55 -5.75
N GLU A 118 -0.67 2.18 -4.51
CA GLU A 118 -1.87 1.39 -4.23
C GLU A 118 -3.15 2.12 -4.68
N SER A 119 -3.24 3.40 -4.36
CA SER A 119 -4.41 4.21 -4.70
C SER A 119 -4.54 4.41 -6.20
N ILE A 120 -3.44 4.68 -6.91
CA ILE A 120 -3.43 4.75 -8.37
C ILE A 120 -3.89 3.42 -8.97
N ALA A 121 -3.46 2.29 -8.41
CA ALA A 121 -3.88 0.97 -8.85
C ALA A 121 -5.41 0.80 -8.77
N ILE A 122 -6.04 1.22 -7.67
CA ILE A 122 -7.51 1.22 -7.52
C ILE A 122 -8.18 2.00 -8.66
N GLY A 123 -7.73 3.23 -8.92
CA GLY A 123 -8.26 4.08 -9.99
C GLY A 123 -8.10 3.47 -11.38
N LEU A 124 -6.95 2.84 -11.65
CA LEU A 124 -6.68 2.19 -12.93
C LEU A 124 -7.60 1.00 -13.19
N THR A 125 -7.93 0.21 -12.16
CA THR A 125 -8.81 -0.96 -12.33
C THR A 125 -10.24 -0.60 -12.77
N MET A 126 -10.68 0.65 -12.52
CA MET A 126 -12.00 1.13 -12.95
C MET A 126 -12.08 1.51 -14.44
N ILE A 127 -10.95 1.57 -15.13
CA ILE A 127 -10.91 2.06 -16.52
C ILE A 127 -11.57 1.07 -17.47
N GLU A 128 -11.37 -0.23 -17.27
CA GLU A 128 -12.06 -1.25 -18.07
C GLU A 128 -13.45 -1.56 -17.48
N GLY A 129 -14.50 -1.35 -18.27
CA GLY A 129 -15.86 -1.71 -17.89
C GLY A 129 -16.52 -0.82 -16.83
N GLY A 130 -15.81 0.15 -16.25
CA GLY A 130 -16.37 1.10 -15.27
C GLY A 130 -16.60 0.50 -13.88
N VAL A 131 -16.16 -0.74 -13.64
CA VAL A 131 -16.27 -1.46 -12.37
C VAL A 131 -14.88 -1.59 -11.77
N VAL A 132 -14.74 -1.33 -10.47
CA VAL A 132 -13.46 -1.48 -9.77
C VAL A 132 -13.13 -2.96 -9.55
N SER A 133 -11.84 -3.32 -9.55
CA SER A 133 -11.45 -4.64 -9.04
C SER A 133 -11.71 -4.68 -7.53
N MET A 134 -12.80 -5.34 -7.13
CA MET A 134 -13.14 -5.52 -5.72
C MET A 134 -12.04 -6.27 -4.97
N ALA A 135 -11.40 -7.23 -5.64
CA ALA A 135 -10.25 -7.95 -5.09
C ALA A 135 -9.07 -7.00 -4.79
N THR A 136 -8.75 -6.08 -5.69
CA THR A 136 -7.70 -5.06 -5.47
C THR A 136 -8.05 -4.14 -4.30
N VAL A 137 -9.28 -3.61 -4.27
CA VAL A 137 -9.73 -2.71 -3.21
C VAL A 137 -9.69 -3.40 -1.85
N ILE A 138 -10.22 -4.63 -1.77
CA ILE A 138 -10.22 -5.40 -0.52
C ILE A 138 -8.79 -5.75 -0.12
N ALA A 139 -7.93 -6.12 -1.06
CA ALA A 139 -6.54 -6.44 -0.76
C ALA A 139 -5.79 -5.25 -0.16
N ILE A 140 -5.89 -4.08 -0.79
CA ILE A 140 -5.29 -2.83 -0.30
C ILE A 140 -5.91 -2.41 1.03
N PHE A 141 -7.23 -2.53 1.18
CA PHE A 141 -7.89 -2.26 2.46
C PHE A 141 -7.33 -3.16 3.57
N LEU A 142 -7.20 -4.46 3.31
CA LEU A 142 -6.69 -5.44 4.28
C LEU A 142 -5.21 -5.26 4.60
N SER A 143 -4.38 -4.73 3.69
CA SER A 143 -2.97 -4.40 3.97
C SER A 143 -2.79 -3.09 4.73
N ASN A 144 -3.67 -2.12 4.49
CA ASN A 144 -3.64 -0.81 5.15
C ASN A 144 -3.99 -0.88 6.64
N ILE A 145 -4.82 -1.84 7.08
CA ILE A 145 -5.08 -2.05 8.52
C ILE A 145 -3.76 -2.34 9.28
N PRO A 146 -2.95 -3.35 8.89
CA PRO A 146 -1.62 -3.60 9.44
C PRO A 146 -0.75 -2.36 9.53
N GLU A 147 -0.66 -1.59 8.44
CA GLU A 147 0.25 -0.45 8.34
C GLU A 147 -0.16 0.68 9.29
N GLY A 148 -1.45 1.05 9.28
CA GLY A 148 -1.99 2.07 10.16
C GLY A 148 -1.85 1.67 11.64
N LEU A 149 -1.99 0.38 11.94
CA LEU A 149 -1.82 -0.17 13.29
C LEU A 149 -0.37 -0.11 13.74
N SER A 150 0.56 -0.67 12.96
CA SER A 150 1.97 -0.74 13.34
C SER A 150 2.58 0.65 13.53
N SER A 151 2.34 1.52 12.56
CA SER A 151 2.85 2.89 12.56
C SER A 151 2.27 3.72 13.70
N SER A 152 0.99 3.55 14.04
CA SER A 152 0.37 4.27 15.17
C SER A 152 0.89 3.81 16.53
N VAL A 153 1.15 2.50 16.69
CA VAL A 153 1.80 1.97 17.89
C VAL A 153 3.20 2.59 18.06
N GLY A 154 3.97 2.69 16.98
CA GLY A 154 5.27 3.37 16.95
C GLY A 154 5.17 4.85 17.35
N MET A 155 4.31 5.63 16.68
CA MET A 155 4.11 7.06 16.96
C MET A 155 3.71 7.31 18.42
N LYS A 156 2.81 6.49 18.96
CA LYS A 156 2.39 6.59 20.37
C LYS A 156 3.55 6.35 21.33
N LYS A 157 4.43 5.37 21.05
CA LYS A 157 5.64 5.12 21.85
C LYS A 157 6.63 6.27 21.77
N SER A 158 6.74 6.93 20.62
CA SER A 158 7.55 8.14 20.43
C SER A 158 6.90 9.42 20.98
N GLY A 159 5.81 9.32 21.76
CA GLY A 159 5.21 10.45 22.47
C GLY A 159 4.26 11.33 21.65
N TRP A 160 3.84 10.90 20.46
CA TRP A 160 2.89 11.67 19.67
C TRP A 160 1.51 11.77 20.32
N LYS A 161 0.88 12.94 20.14
CA LYS A 161 -0.50 13.18 20.58
C LYS A 161 -1.49 12.45 19.67
N ALA A 162 -2.59 11.95 20.24
CA ALA A 162 -3.67 11.29 19.50
C ALA A 162 -4.13 12.09 18.28
N ILE A 163 -4.33 13.40 18.43
CA ILE A 163 -4.80 14.27 17.36
C ILE A 163 -3.85 14.34 16.16
N SER A 164 -2.54 14.26 16.42
CA SER A 164 -1.52 14.24 15.36
C SER A 164 -1.49 12.90 14.63
N ILE A 165 -1.66 11.79 15.36
CA ILE A 165 -1.74 10.44 14.77
C ILE A 165 -2.99 10.32 13.88
N PHE A 166 -4.17 10.58 14.44
CA PHE A 166 -5.42 10.46 13.68
C PHE A 166 -5.54 11.50 12.56
N GLY A 167 -5.05 12.72 12.78
CA GLY A 167 -4.99 13.76 11.75
C GLY A 167 -4.10 13.35 10.58
N LEU A 168 -2.96 12.70 10.85
CA LEU A 168 -2.09 12.16 9.81
C LEU A 168 -2.82 11.09 8.98
N TRP A 169 -3.42 10.08 9.62
CA TRP A 169 -4.09 9.01 8.87
C TRP A 169 -5.30 9.48 8.09
N LEU A 170 -6.04 10.47 8.61
CA LEU A 170 -7.11 11.12 7.85
C LEU A 170 -6.56 11.86 6.63
N PHE A 171 -5.42 12.54 6.77
CA PHE A 171 -4.75 13.19 5.66
C PHE A 171 -4.24 12.17 4.63
N VAL A 172 -3.65 11.05 5.06
CA VAL A 172 -3.23 9.98 4.14
C VAL A 172 -4.44 9.40 3.41
N ALA A 173 -5.55 9.10 4.11
CA ALA A 173 -6.78 8.60 3.49
C ALA A 173 -7.39 9.60 2.48
N PHE A 174 -7.23 10.91 2.71
CA PHE A 174 -7.58 11.91 1.71
C PHE A 174 -6.63 11.87 0.50
N CYS A 175 -5.33 11.72 0.73
CA CYS A 175 -4.34 11.58 -0.35
C CYS A 175 -4.61 10.32 -1.19
N THR A 176 -5.00 9.19 -0.57
CA THR A 176 -5.36 7.97 -1.30
C THR A 176 -6.60 8.18 -2.17
N ALA A 177 -7.61 8.90 -1.65
CA ALA A 177 -8.78 9.28 -2.44
C ALA A 177 -8.38 10.10 -3.69
N MET A 178 -7.52 11.09 -3.52
CA MET A 178 -7.05 11.94 -4.62
C MET A 178 -6.17 11.17 -5.61
N ALA A 179 -5.30 10.28 -5.13
CA ALA A 179 -4.44 9.46 -5.97
C ALA A 179 -5.25 8.44 -6.79
N SER A 180 -6.31 7.84 -6.23
CA SER A 180 -7.23 6.97 -6.97
C SER A 180 -8.04 7.74 -8.00
N LEU A 181 -8.55 8.92 -7.64
CA LEU A 181 -9.21 9.81 -8.58
C LEU A 181 -8.29 10.19 -9.75
N ALA A 182 -7.02 10.51 -9.46
CA ALA A 182 -6.00 10.77 -10.47
C ALA A 182 -5.71 9.53 -11.33
N GLY A 183 -5.58 8.35 -10.71
CA GLY A 183 -5.38 7.06 -11.39
C GLY A 183 -6.49 6.73 -12.38
N TYR A 184 -7.73 7.14 -12.12
CA TYR A 184 -8.81 7.02 -13.10
C TYR A 184 -8.78 8.15 -14.14
N THR A 185 -8.79 9.41 -13.69
CA THR A 185 -9.00 10.58 -14.58
C THR A 185 -7.85 10.85 -15.54
N LEU A 186 -6.61 10.62 -15.14
CA LEU A 186 -5.44 10.87 -15.99
C LEU A 186 -5.25 9.77 -17.04
N PHE A 187 -5.79 8.57 -16.79
CA PHE A 187 -5.47 7.38 -17.59
C PHE A 187 -6.67 6.81 -18.37
N ASN A 188 -7.91 7.18 -18.05
CA ASN A 188 -9.12 6.60 -18.67
C ASN A 188 -9.26 6.83 -20.18
N ASN A 189 -8.63 7.88 -20.73
CA ASN A 189 -8.68 8.21 -22.15
C ASN A 189 -7.42 7.75 -22.91
N LEU A 190 -6.51 7.02 -22.23
CA LEU A 190 -5.28 6.58 -22.86
C LEU A 190 -5.49 5.29 -23.67
N PRO A 191 -4.63 5.03 -24.68
CA PRO A 191 -4.60 3.73 -25.35
C PRO A 191 -4.37 2.59 -24.35
N LYS A 192 -4.99 1.43 -24.62
CA LYS A 192 -4.87 0.21 -23.77
C LYS A 192 -3.44 -0.15 -23.40
N GLY A 193 -2.47 0.09 -24.29
CA GLY A 193 -1.05 -0.14 -24.00
C GLY A 193 -0.50 0.72 -22.87
N LEU A 194 -0.89 2.00 -22.80
CA LEU A 194 -0.50 2.87 -21.70
C LEU A 194 -1.25 2.51 -20.42
N ILE A 195 -2.52 2.11 -20.49
CA ILE A 195 -3.25 1.62 -19.31
C ILE A 195 -2.53 0.39 -18.72
N ALA A 196 -2.21 -0.61 -19.55
CA ALA A 196 -1.43 -1.79 -19.13
C ALA A 196 -0.07 -1.41 -18.53
N THR A 197 0.64 -0.47 -19.16
CA THR A 197 1.94 0.01 -18.67
C THR A 197 1.79 0.65 -17.28
N ASN A 198 0.75 1.45 -17.06
CA ASN A 198 0.53 2.13 -15.78
C ASN A 198 0.03 1.18 -14.68
N MET A 199 -0.78 0.17 -15.03
CA MET A 199 -1.15 -0.90 -14.09
C MET A 199 0.08 -1.68 -13.63
N ALA A 200 0.94 -2.07 -14.58
CA ALA A 200 2.20 -2.74 -14.27
C ALA A 200 3.16 -1.82 -13.49
N LEU A 201 3.18 -0.52 -13.79
CA LEU A 201 3.94 0.49 -13.05
C LEU A 201 3.51 0.54 -11.58
N ALA A 202 2.20 0.60 -11.32
CA ALA A 202 1.68 0.55 -9.95
C ALA A 202 2.10 -0.77 -9.28
N ALA A 203 1.95 -1.91 -9.96
CA ALA A 203 2.34 -3.22 -9.45
C ALA A 203 3.83 -3.30 -9.06
N GLY A 204 4.73 -2.78 -9.89
CA GLY A 204 6.17 -2.75 -9.63
C GLY A 204 6.55 -1.83 -8.47
N ALA A 205 5.89 -0.69 -8.36
CA ALA A 205 6.06 0.22 -7.24
C ALA A 205 5.57 -0.39 -5.91
N ILE A 206 4.41 -1.05 -5.89
CA ILE A 206 3.88 -1.73 -4.69
C ILE A 206 4.79 -2.89 -4.30
N LEU A 207 5.30 -3.68 -5.25
CA LEU A 207 6.23 -4.77 -4.90
C LEU A 207 7.54 -4.25 -4.30
N ALA A 208 8.10 -3.17 -4.86
CA ALA A 208 9.28 -2.52 -4.30
C ALA A 208 8.99 -1.98 -2.88
N MET A 209 7.82 -1.38 -2.68
CA MET A 209 7.35 -0.92 -1.37
C MET A 209 7.28 -2.07 -0.35
N LEU A 210 6.63 -3.18 -0.70
CA LEU A 210 6.51 -4.36 0.17
C LEU A 210 7.85 -4.86 0.69
N VAL A 211 8.84 -4.93 -0.20
CA VAL A 211 10.19 -5.40 0.13
C VAL A 211 10.95 -4.38 0.99
N ASP A 212 10.73 -3.09 0.78
CA ASP A 212 11.38 -2.03 1.56
C ASP A 212 10.80 -1.90 2.98
N THR A 213 9.54 -2.29 3.21
CA THR A 213 8.77 -1.91 4.41
C THR A 213 8.14 -3.10 5.12
N MET A 214 7.07 -3.65 4.54
CA MET A 214 6.19 -4.60 5.21
C MET A 214 6.88 -5.92 5.50
N ILE A 215 7.68 -6.42 4.55
CA ILE A 215 8.40 -7.70 4.70
C ILE A 215 9.47 -7.60 5.79
N PRO A 216 10.38 -6.61 5.78
CA PRO A 216 11.34 -6.42 6.87
C PRO A 216 10.68 -6.24 8.25
N GLU A 217 9.59 -5.49 8.32
CA GLU A 217 8.86 -5.25 9.56
C GLU A 217 8.20 -6.52 10.10
N ALA A 218 7.54 -7.27 9.22
CA ALA A 218 6.98 -8.59 9.56
C ALA A 218 8.06 -9.54 10.08
N PHE A 219 9.20 -9.63 9.37
CA PHE A 219 10.28 -10.54 9.71
C PHE A 219 10.99 -10.18 11.02
N SER A 220 10.95 -8.91 11.43
CA SER A 220 11.67 -8.43 12.62
C SER A 220 11.24 -9.09 13.93
N GLU A 221 9.99 -9.55 14.02
CA GLU A 221 9.43 -10.14 15.26
C GLU A 221 8.87 -11.55 15.05
N THR A 222 8.43 -11.91 13.83
CA THR A 222 7.86 -13.25 13.55
C THR A 222 8.89 -14.26 13.05
N HIS A 223 10.02 -13.79 12.51
CA HIS A 223 11.11 -14.60 11.98
C HIS A 223 10.61 -15.77 11.11
N GLU A 224 10.77 -17.01 11.57
CA GLU A 224 10.43 -18.24 10.84
C GLU A 224 8.94 -18.35 10.47
N LEU A 225 8.04 -17.73 11.24
CA LEU A 225 6.60 -17.77 10.98
C LEU A 225 6.13 -16.75 9.93
N ALA A 226 6.96 -15.74 9.60
CA ALA A 226 6.60 -14.68 8.66
C ALA A 226 6.11 -15.25 7.32
N GLY A 227 6.87 -16.20 6.76
CA GLY A 227 6.56 -16.82 5.47
C GLY A 227 5.22 -17.56 5.47
N LEU A 228 4.93 -18.34 6.51
CA LEU A 228 3.65 -19.05 6.61
C LEU A 228 2.48 -18.07 6.68
N ILE A 229 2.60 -17.00 7.46
CA ILE A 229 1.53 -16.00 7.61
C ILE A 229 1.32 -15.21 6.30
N THR A 230 2.40 -14.90 5.58
CA THR A 230 2.32 -14.31 4.23
C THR A 230 1.61 -15.24 3.26
N VAL A 231 1.88 -16.55 3.28
CA VAL A 231 1.15 -17.52 2.45
C VAL A 231 -0.35 -17.55 2.81
N LEU A 232 -0.70 -17.45 4.09
CA LEU A 232 -2.10 -17.36 4.53
C LEU A 232 -2.79 -16.08 4.02
N GLY A 233 -2.10 -14.94 4.06
CA GLY A 233 -2.61 -13.70 3.47
C GLY A 233 -2.82 -13.81 1.96
N PHE A 234 -1.84 -14.39 1.27
CA PHE A 234 -1.90 -14.63 -0.17
C PHE A 234 -3.09 -15.51 -0.54
N ILE A 235 -3.28 -16.66 0.12
CA ILE A 235 -4.36 -17.59 -0.25
C ILE A 235 -5.75 -16.99 0.02
N VAL A 236 -5.91 -16.23 1.10
CA VAL A 236 -7.17 -15.52 1.39
C VAL A 236 -7.48 -14.51 0.29
N SER A 237 -6.50 -13.67 -0.08
CA SER A 237 -6.67 -12.70 -1.18
C SER A 237 -6.93 -13.38 -2.52
N PHE A 238 -6.23 -14.47 -2.81
CA PHE A 238 -6.42 -15.22 -4.04
C PHE A 238 -7.83 -15.82 -4.14
N ILE A 239 -8.35 -16.40 -3.06
CA ILE A 239 -9.71 -16.93 -3.02
C ILE A 239 -10.73 -15.79 -3.25
N LEU A 240 -10.54 -14.63 -2.60
CA LEU A 240 -11.39 -13.45 -2.80
C LEU A 240 -11.35 -12.91 -4.24
N SER A 241 -10.27 -13.16 -4.97
CA SER A 241 -10.11 -12.80 -6.38
C SER A 241 -10.88 -13.73 -7.34
N LYS A 242 -11.40 -14.87 -6.85
CA LYS A 242 -12.09 -15.89 -7.66
C LYS A 242 -13.58 -16.06 -7.37
N ILE A 243 -14.12 -15.32 -6.40
CA ILE A 243 -15.53 -15.37 -5.99
C ILE A 243 -16.18 -14.04 -6.35
#